data_AF-A0A653E0T6-F1
#
_entry.id   AF-A0A653E0T6-F1
#
_cell.length_a   1.000
_cell.length_b   1.000
_cell.length_c   1.000
_cell.angle_alpha   90.00
_cell.angle_beta   90.00
_cell.angle_gamma   90.00
#
_symmetry.space_group_name_H-M   'P 1'
#
loop_
_entity.id
_entity.type
_entity.pdbx_description
1 polymer ?
#
loop_
_entity_poly.entity_id
_entity_poly.type
_entity_poly.pdbx_seq_one_letter_code
_entity_poly.pdbx_strand_id
1 'polypeptide(L)'
;MVCFLCVKKASLVGAFFMPAFFAAQVQAQIQPQAFCSASEQLTYVSVKRVVDGDTLRLVDGRSVRLIGINTPELGHKGQTAEPFAVAAQRRLQDLLDASDGQVGLQYGAQRHDRYGRTLAHVFDGAGRNIEAQLLASGLGYQIAIAPNLALLDCQLAAQQFAREQGAGVWRQPVLQAPEELTRGGFRQIKARVRKVQVNAQGAWLELGAAVIRIDGQALKSFKRGSLEDYVGREVIARGWVVDRASRGRNKVGRARWMLILTHPTMIETLSSVKTTL
;
A
#
# COMPACT_ATOMS: atom_id res chain seq x y z
N MET A 1 22.92 -86.86 -18.98
CA MET A 1 22.47 -86.74 -20.38
C MET A 1 21.75 -85.40 -20.51
N VAL A 2 22.32 -84.46 -21.27
CA VAL A 2 21.69 -83.42 -22.16
C VAL A 2 20.39 -82.75 -21.64
N CYS A 3 20.12 -81.44 -21.62
CA CYS A 3 20.52 -80.28 -22.40
C CYS A 3 19.98 -78.99 -21.75
N PHE A 4 20.56 -77.85 -22.12
CA PHE A 4 19.98 -76.49 -21.99
C PHE A 4 18.81 -76.25 -22.96
N LEU A 5 18.02 -75.19 -22.65
CA LEU A 5 17.12 -74.33 -23.48
C LEU A 5 15.71 -74.23 -22.84
N CYS A 6 14.95 -73.12 -22.82
CA CYS A 6 15.12 -71.68 -23.04
C CYS A 6 13.77 -71.00 -22.69
N VAL A 7 13.81 -69.75 -22.20
CA VAL A 7 12.87 -68.64 -22.53
C VAL A 7 11.46 -68.55 -21.89
N LYS A 8 11.33 -67.45 -21.12
CA LYS A 8 10.24 -66.46 -20.94
C LYS A 8 8.78 -66.95 -20.81
N LYS A 9 8.13 -66.53 -19.71
CA LYS A 9 7.28 -65.31 -19.62
C LYS A 9 6.67 -65.22 -18.20
N ALA A 10 6.72 -64.03 -17.61
CA ALA A 10 5.99 -63.70 -16.39
C ALA A 10 4.49 -63.58 -16.70
N SER A 11 3.62 -63.93 -15.73
CA SER A 11 2.89 -62.91 -14.96
C SER A 11 1.89 -63.53 -13.96
N LEU A 12 1.54 -62.68 -12.99
CA LEU A 12 0.25 -62.51 -12.33
C LEU A 12 0.00 -63.12 -10.93
N VAL A 13 -0.42 -62.19 -10.08
CA VAL A 13 -1.24 -62.30 -8.86
C VAL A 13 -0.50 -62.41 -7.53
N GLY A 14 -0.09 -61.26 -7.02
CA GLY A 14 0.03 -61.00 -5.58
C GLY A 14 -0.54 -59.61 -5.31
N ALA A 15 -1.83 -59.55 -4.94
CA ALA A 15 -2.55 -58.32 -4.66
C ALA A 15 -2.02 -57.68 -3.37
N PHE A 16 -1.34 -56.53 -3.49
CA PHE A 16 -0.99 -55.68 -2.36
C PHE A 16 -2.12 -54.65 -2.18
N PHE A 17 -2.99 -54.87 -1.19
CA PHE A 17 -3.96 -53.87 -0.75
C PHE A 17 -3.19 -52.78 0.01
N MET A 18 -2.77 -51.74 -0.73
CA MET A 18 -2.32 -50.46 -0.18
C MET A 18 -3.58 -49.58 -0.06
N PRO A 19 -4.08 -49.27 1.15
CA PRO A 19 -5.13 -48.28 1.27
C PRO A 19 -4.50 -46.93 0.91
N ALA A 20 -4.77 -46.47 -0.31
CA ALA A 20 -4.52 -45.10 -0.71
C ALA A 20 -5.40 -44.21 0.17
N PHE A 21 -4.87 -43.76 1.31
CA PHE A 21 -5.31 -42.55 1.96
C PHE A 21 -5.05 -41.41 0.97
N PHE A 22 -6.00 -41.21 0.05
CA PHE A 22 -6.21 -39.92 -0.59
C PHE A 22 -6.62 -38.98 0.54
N ALA A 23 -5.63 -38.47 1.27
CA ALA A 23 -5.74 -37.18 1.89
C ALA A 23 -5.93 -36.21 0.73
N ALA A 24 -7.19 -35.99 0.34
CA ALA A 24 -7.57 -34.77 -0.32
C ALA A 24 -7.23 -33.67 0.68
N GLN A 25 -5.97 -33.23 0.66
CA GLN A 25 -5.60 -31.95 1.19
C GLN A 25 -6.36 -30.97 0.32
N VAL A 26 -7.58 -30.64 0.75
CA VAL A 26 -8.22 -29.39 0.38
C VAL A 26 -7.34 -28.33 0.99
N GLN A 27 -6.23 -28.04 0.31
CA GLN A 27 -5.61 -26.74 0.39
C GLN A 27 -6.70 -25.82 -0.12
N ALA A 28 -7.49 -25.30 0.80
CA ALA A 28 -8.26 -24.10 0.56
C ALA A 28 -7.23 -23.09 0.07
N GLN A 29 -7.13 -22.97 -1.25
CA GLN A 29 -6.40 -21.89 -1.88
C GLN A 29 -7.14 -20.66 -1.43
N ILE A 30 -6.67 -20.04 -0.35
CA ILE A 30 -7.06 -18.68 0.05
C ILE A 30 -6.71 -17.86 -1.18
N GLN A 31 -7.69 -17.60 -2.04
CA GLN A 31 -7.55 -16.79 -3.23
C GLN A 31 -7.08 -15.42 -2.73
N PRO A 32 -5.80 -15.04 -2.92
CA PRO A 32 -5.23 -13.84 -2.30
C PRO A 32 -5.75 -12.53 -2.93
N GLN A 33 -6.84 -12.61 -3.70
CA GLN A 33 -7.19 -11.61 -4.71
C GLN A 33 -8.38 -10.73 -4.33
N ALA A 34 -9.06 -10.99 -3.22
CA ALA A 34 -10.21 -10.19 -2.81
C ALA A 34 -10.05 -9.65 -1.38
N PHE A 35 -8.93 -8.98 -1.10
CA PHE A 35 -8.76 -8.24 0.16
C PHE A 35 -9.94 -7.28 0.39
N CYS A 36 -10.29 -6.50 -0.63
CA CYS A 36 -11.48 -5.65 -0.63
C CYS A 36 -12.38 -6.04 -1.80
N SER A 37 -13.67 -6.22 -1.51
CA SER A 37 -14.71 -6.47 -2.51
C SER A 37 -15.75 -5.34 -2.46
N ALA A 38 -16.38 -5.06 -3.59
CA ALA A 38 -17.43 -4.06 -3.67
C ALA A 38 -18.61 -4.43 -2.77
N SER A 39 -19.03 -3.52 -1.89
CA SER A 39 -20.20 -3.70 -1.02
C SER A 39 -21.48 -3.07 -1.58
N GLU A 40 -21.37 -2.29 -2.66
CA GLU A 40 -22.44 -1.51 -3.25
C GLU A 40 -22.46 -1.68 -4.77
N GLN A 41 -23.59 -1.34 -5.40
CA GLN A 41 -23.69 -1.35 -6.84
C GLN A 41 -22.78 -0.29 -7.46
N LEU A 42 -21.83 -0.74 -8.28
CA LEU A 42 -20.83 0.12 -8.90
C LEU A 42 -21.33 0.68 -10.23
N THR A 43 -21.01 1.95 -10.48
CA THR A 43 -21.13 2.53 -11.83
C THR A 43 -19.85 2.25 -12.60
N TYR A 44 -19.96 1.48 -13.68
CA TYR A 44 -18.84 1.17 -14.56
C TYR A 44 -18.61 2.26 -15.59
N VAL A 45 -17.34 2.58 -15.84
CA VAL A 45 -16.90 3.62 -16.77
C VAL A 45 -15.72 3.13 -17.61
N SER A 46 -15.61 3.63 -18.84
CA SER A 46 -14.48 3.33 -19.71
C SER A 46 -13.26 4.19 -19.39
N VAL A 47 -12.11 3.54 -19.31
CA VAL A 47 -10.81 4.19 -19.08
C VAL A 47 -10.12 4.44 -20.42
N LYS A 48 -9.64 5.67 -20.61
CA LYS A 48 -8.88 6.08 -21.79
C LYS A 48 -7.42 5.62 -21.73
N ARG A 49 -6.78 5.78 -20.56
CA ARG A 49 -5.40 5.33 -20.31
C ARG A 49 -5.04 5.35 -18.83
N VAL A 50 -4.04 4.55 -18.46
CA VAL A 50 -3.32 4.68 -17.19
C VAL A 50 -2.32 5.84 -17.28
N VAL A 51 -2.36 6.76 -16.32
CA VAL A 51 -1.47 7.93 -16.27
C VAL A 51 -0.17 7.59 -15.54
N ASP A 52 -0.30 7.03 -14.35
CA ASP A 52 0.76 6.53 -13.46
C ASP A 52 0.20 5.38 -12.60
N GLY A 53 0.92 4.92 -11.57
CA GLY A 53 0.53 3.74 -10.77
C GLY A 53 -0.73 3.93 -9.91
N ASP A 54 -1.27 5.14 -9.78
CA ASP A 54 -2.46 5.43 -8.96
C ASP A 54 -3.37 6.50 -9.56
N THR A 55 -3.24 6.76 -10.87
CA THR A 55 -4.07 7.73 -11.60
C THR A 55 -4.55 7.15 -12.93
N LEU A 56 -5.86 7.19 -13.15
CA LEU A 56 -6.52 6.82 -14.40
C LEU A 56 -7.08 8.06 -15.11
N ARG A 57 -7.08 8.04 -16.44
CA ARG A 57 -7.80 9.01 -17.28
C ARG A 57 -9.00 8.32 -17.91
N LEU A 58 -10.21 8.82 -17.67
CA LEU A 58 -11.43 8.29 -18.24
C LEU A 58 -11.69 8.84 -19.66
N VAL A 59 -12.53 8.14 -20.42
CA VAL A 59 -12.96 8.56 -21.76
C VAL A 59 -13.74 9.87 -21.72
N ASP A 60 -14.56 10.08 -20.68
CA ASP A 60 -15.32 11.32 -20.46
C ASP A 60 -14.47 12.53 -20.01
N GLY A 61 -13.14 12.36 -19.95
CA GLY A 61 -12.21 13.44 -19.67
C GLY A 61 -11.82 13.57 -18.20
N ARG A 62 -12.50 12.91 -17.26
CA ARG A 62 -12.14 12.95 -15.84
C ARG A 62 -10.80 12.27 -15.56
N SER A 63 -10.06 12.79 -14.59
CA SER A 63 -8.87 12.15 -14.03
C SER A 63 -9.24 11.58 -12.67
N VAL A 64 -9.08 10.27 -12.48
CA VAL A 64 -9.39 9.57 -11.24
C VAL A 64 -8.10 9.30 -10.47
N ARG A 65 -8.02 9.80 -9.24
CA ARG A 65 -6.96 9.46 -8.27
C ARG A 65 -7.47 8.35 -7.37
N LEU A 66 -6.75 7.24 -7.37
CA LEU A 66 -7.09 6.05 -6.59
C LEU A 66 -6.96 6.35 -5.09
N ILE A 67 -8.00 6.02 -4.32
CA ILE A 67 -8.05 6.33 -2.88
C ILE A 67 -7.32 5.24 -2.10
N GLY A 68 -6.48 5.70 -1.17
CA GLY A 68 -5.89 4.82 -0.17
C GLY A 68 -4.53 4.22 -0.55
N ILE A 69 -4.04 4.53 -1.76
CA ILE A 69 -2.73 4.11 -2.26
C ILE A 69 -1.88 5.29 -2.71
N ASN A 70 -0.57 5.19 -2.46
CA ASN A 70 0.48 6.00 -3.08
C ASN A 70 1.49 5.10 -3.77
N THR A 71 1.56 5.15 -5.08
CA THR A 71 2.57 4.42 -5.85
C THR A 71 3.86 5.22 -6.00
N PRO A 72 5.01 4.56 -6.26
CA PRO A 72 6.24 5.27 -6.60
C PRO A 72 6.05 6.13 -7.86
N GLU A 73 6.59 7.34 -7.83
CA GLU A 73 6.33 8.35 -8.86
C GLU A 73 7.08 8.04 -10.17
N LEU A 74 6.40 8.23 -11.30
CA LEU A 74 7.04 8.22 -12.60
C LEU A 74 7.94 9.46 -12.74
N GLY A 75 9.15 9.27 -13.22
CA GLY A 75 10.11 10.35 -13.42
C GLY A 75 9.55 11.42 -14.37
N HIS A 76 9.74 12.69 -14.03
CA HIS A 76 9.31 13.83 -14.85
C HIS A 76 10.47 14.77 -15.14
N LYS A 77 10.48 15.36 -16.35
CA LYS A 77 11.43 16.41 -16.77
C LYS A 77 12.90 16.02 -16.55
N GLY A 78 13.27 14.81 -16.99
CA GLY A 78 14.64 14.29 -16.90
C GLY A 78 14.99 13.62 -15.57
N GLN A 79 14.06 13.53 -14.62
CA GLN A 79 14.25 12.73 -13.41
C GLN A 79 14.04 11.25 -13.69
N THR A 80 14.85 10.39 -13.09
CA THR A 80 14.65 8.94 -13.11
C THR A 80 13.38 8.57 -12.35
N ALA A 81 12.65 7.59 -12.84
CA ALA A 81 11.50 7.03 -12.14
C ALA A 81 11.92 6.42 -10.80
N GLU A 82 11.05 6.52 -9.79
CA GLU A 82 11.29 5.85 -8.51
C GLU A 82 11.26 4.31 -8.71
N PRO A 83 12.00 3.55 -7.89
CA PRO A 83 11.94 2.09 -7.93
C PRO A 83 10.49 1.58 -7.88
N PHE A 84 10.16 0.63 -8.75
CA PHE A 84 8.82 0.06 -8.94
C PHE A 84 7.75 0.97 -9.56
N ALA A 85 8.02 2.23 -9.90
CA ALA A 85 7.03 3.11 -10.53
C ALA A 85 6.48 2.56 -11.86
N VAL A 86 7.38 2.10 -12.74
CA VAL A 86 7.00 1.48 -14.03
C VAL A 86 6.26 0.15 -13.82
N ALA A 87 6.64 -0.63 -12.80
CA ALA A 87 5.97 -1.87 -12.46
C ALA A 87 4.54 -1.62 -11.95
N ALA A 88 4.33 -0.58 -11.13
CA ALA A 88 3.02 -0.16 -10.65
C ALA A 88 2.10 0.27 -11.80
N GLN A 89 2.61 1.12 -12.71
CA GLN A 89 1.87 1.55 -13.90
C GLN A 89 1.48 0.36 -14.80
N ARG A 90 2.43 -0.54 -15.08
CA ARG A 90 2.17 -1.74 -15.89
C ARG A 90 1.14 -2.64 -15.23
N ARG A 91 1.26 -2.90 -13.93
CA ARG A 91 0.29 -3.72 -13.22
C ARG A 91 -1.11 -3.11 -13.24
N LEU A 92 -1.22 -1.80 -13.10
CA LEU A 92 -2.51 -1.10 -13.22
C LEU A 92 -3.08 -1.23 -14.64
N GLN A 93 -2.23 -1.18 -15.66
CA GLN A 93 -2.65 -1.43 -17.05
C GLN A 93 -3.12 -2.88 -17.24
N ASP A 94 -2.38 -3.87 -16.74
CA ASP A 94 -2.77 -5.29 -16.84
C ASP A 94 -4.12 -5.56 -16.16
N LEU A 95 -4.37 -4.93 -15.01
CA LEU A 95 -5.64 -5.03 -14.28
C LEU A 95 -6.79 -4.37 -15.05
N LEU A 96 -6.51 -3.28 -15.75
CA LEU A 96 -7.49 -2.60 -16.60
C LEU A 96 -7.81 -3.42 -17.85
N ASP A 97 -6.80 -4.01 -18.49
CA ASP A 97 -6.94 -4.84 -19.69
C ASP A 97 -7.73 -6.11 -19.36
N ALA A 98 -7.47 -6.71 -18.19
CA ALA A 98 -8.25 -7.84 -17.67
C ALA A 98 -9.70 -7.49 -17.30
N SER A 99 -10.05 -6.20 -17.30
CA SER A 99 -11.38 -5.67 -17.02
C SER A 99 -11.98 -5.00 -18.27
N ASP A 100 -11.55 -5.41 -19.47
CA ASP A 100 -12.02 -4.92 -20.77
C ASP A 100 -11.98 -3.39 -20.92
N GLY A 101 -11.00 -2.74 -20.28
CA GLY A 101 -10.86 -1.28 -20.31
C GLY A 101 -11.94 -0.54 -19.51
N GLN A 102 -12.73 -1.25 -18.70
CA GLN A 102 -13.78 -0.68 -17.85
C GLN A 102 -13.49 -0.91 -16.37
N VAL A 103 -13.90 0.04 -15.53
CA VAL A 103 -13.76 -0.07 -14.07
C VAL A 103 -15.00 0.46 -13.36
N GLY A 104 -15.33 -0.15 -12.23
CA GLY A 104 -16.36 0.34 -11.32
C GLY A 104 -15.79 1.41 -10.39
N LEU A 105 -16.54 2.50 -10.18
CA LEU A 105 -16.15 3.59 -9.28
C LEU A 105 -17.02 3.62 -8.03
N GLN A 106 -16.38 3.63 -6.85
CA GLN A 106 -16.99 4.02 -5.58
C GLN A 106 -16.36 5.33 -5.12
N TYR A 107 -17.12 6.42 -5.18
CA TYR A 107 -16.60 7.75 -4.83
C TYR A 107 -16.29 7.87 -3.33
N GLY A 108 -15.22 8.59 -3.01
CA GLY A 108 -14.97 9.00 -1.63
C GLY A 108 -16.00 10.01 -1.12
N ALA A 109 -16.14 10.10 0.19
CA ALA A 109 -16.94 11.15 0.86
C ALA A 109 -16.50 12.55 0.40
N GLN A 110 -15.19 12.77 0.28
CA GLN A 110 -14.64 13.89 -0.49
C GLN A 110 -14.42 13.44 -1.94
N ARG A 111 -15.19 14.01 -2.87
CA ARG A 111 -15.20 13.61 -4.28
C ARG A 111 -14.04 14.14 -5.12
N HIS A 112 -13.43 15.26 -4.72
CA HIS A 112 -12.37 15.90 -5.51
C HIS A 112 -11.20 16.32 -4.63
N ASP A 113 -9.99 16.17 -5.16
CA ASP A 113 -8.79 16.76 -4.56
C ASP A 113 -8.58 18.22 -4.98
N ARG A 114 -7.56 18.86 -4.41
CA ARG A 114 -7.18 20.26 -4.70
C ARG A 114 -6.76 20.52 -6.15
N TYR A 115 -6.51 19.48 -6.94
CA TYR A 115 -6.15 19.58 -8.36
C TYR A 115 -7.34 19.30 -9.28
N GLY A 116 -8.53 19.08 -8.71
CA GLY A 116 -9.75 18.76 -9.46
C GLY A 116 -9.83 17.30 -9.92
N ARG A 117 -8.94 16.41 -9.46
CA ARG A 117 -9.05 14.98 -9.76
C ARG A 117 -10.19 14.37 -8.96
N THR A 118 -10.95 13.49 -9.59
CA THR A 118 -11.99 12.68 -8.94
C THR A 118 -11.32 11.67 -8.00
N LEU A 119 -11.78 11.60 -6.76
CA LEU A 119 -11.33 10.63 -5.77
C LEU A 119 -12.32 9.47 -5.72
N ALA A 120 -11.86 8.27 -6.07
CA ALA A 120 -12.66 7.06 -6.02
C ALA A 120 -11.81 5.84 -5.67
N HIS A 121 -12.43 4.86 -5.02
CA HIS A 121 -11.97 3.49 -5.02
C HIS A 121 -12.37 2.83 -6.34
N VAL A 122 -11.45 2.08 -6.94
CA VAL A 122 -11.63 1.51 -8.27
C VAL A 122 -11.74 -0.01 -8.18
N PHE A 123 -12.67 -0.60 -8.92
CA PHE A 123 -12.92 -2.03 -8.92
C PHE A 123 -12.89 -2.59 -10.34
N ASP A 124 -12.41 -3.82 -10.49
CA ASP A 124 -12.49 -4.56 -11.76
C ASP A 124 -13.90 -5.13 -12.01
N GLY A 125 -14.12 -5.75 -13.18
CA GLY A 125 -15.39 -6.35 -13.56
C GLY A 125 -15.88 -7.47 -12.64
N ALA A 126 -15.00 -8.05 -11.82
CA ALA A 126 -15.35 -9.03 -10.80
C ALA A 126 -15.66 -8.39 -9.43
N GLY A 127 -15.64 -7.06 -9.33
CA GLY A 127 -15.88 -6.33 -8.09
C GLY A 127 -14.73 -6.37 -7.09
N ARG A 128 -13.50 -6.70 -7.54
CA ARG A 128 -12.30 -6.70 -6.68
C ARG A 128 -11.62 -5.34 -6.75
N ASN A 129 -11.21 -4.82 -5.59
CA ASN A 129 -10.57 -3.49 -5.53
C ASN A 129 -9.17 -3.49 -6.17
N ILE A 130 -8.93 -2.58 -7.10
CA ILE A 130 -7.67 -2.45 -7.83
C ILE A 130 -6.55 -1.94 -6.92
N GLU A 131 -6.81 -0.99 -6.03
CA GLU A 131 -5.82 -0.48 -5.07
C GLU A 131 -5.28 -1.61 -4.18
N ALA A 132 -6.17 -2.45 -3.64
CA ALA A 132 -5.78 -3.59 -2.83
C ALA A 132 -4.96 -4.62 -3.63
N GLN A 133 -5.28 -4.86 -4.90
CA GLN A 133 -4.48 -5.73 -5.77
C GLN A 133 -3.06 -5.17 -6.02
N LEU A 134 -2.93 -3.86 -6.19
CA LEU A 134 -1.62 -3.18 -6.31
C LEU A 134 -0.83 -3.24 -4.99
N LEU A 135 -1.49 -2.99 -3.86
CA LEU A 135 -0.89 -3.07 -2.53
C LEU A 135 -0.39 -4.48 -2.21
N ALA A 136 -1.19 -5.52 -2.51
CA ALA A 136 -0.81 -6.93 -2.35
C ALA A 136 0.37 -7.35 -3.23
N SER A 137 0.56 -6.66 -4.37
CA SER A 137 1.72 -6.85 -5.24
C SER A 137 2.97 -6.08 -4.76
N GLY A 138 2.87 -5.32 -3.67
CA GLY A 138 3.94 -4.46 -3.15
C GLY A 138 4.25 -3.27 -4.05
N LEU A 139 3.30 -2.80 -4.86
CA LEU A 139 3.52 -1.75 -5.86
C LEU A 139 3.09 -0.36 -5.40
N GLY A 140 2.87 -0.19 -4.11
CA GLY A 140 2.54 1.09 -3.50
C GLY A 140 2.48 1.00 -1.98
N TYR A 141 2.25 2.16 -1.37
CA TYR A 141 2.07 2.32 0.06
C TYR A 141 0.62 2.66 0.35
N GLN A 142 0.04 2.03 1.36
CA GLN A 142 -1.26 2.36 1.88
C GLN A 142 -1.18 3.74 2.55
N ILE A 143 -2.06 4.65 2.16
CA ILE A 143 -2.18 6.01 2.73
C ILE A 143 -3.61 6.21 3.23
N ALA A 144 -3.79 6.97 4.31
CA ALA A 144 -5.11 7.17 4.91
C ALA A 144 -5.41 8.66 5.01
N ILE A 145 -6.17 9.19 4.04
CA ILE A 145 -6.54 10.61 3.96
C ILE A 145 -8.03 10.76 4.26
N ALA A 146 -8.35 11.24 5.46
CA ALA A 146 -9.73 11.53 5.85
C ALA A 146 -10.37 12.60 4.94
N PRO A 147 -11.68 12.53 4.65
CA PRO A 147 -12.65 11.55 5.15
C PRO A 147 -12.75 10.25 4.33
N ASN A 148 -11.87 10.03 3.36
CA ASN A 148 -11.95 8.89 2.43
C ASN A 148 -11.26 7.65 3.00
N LEU A 149 -11.91 7.00 3.97
CA LEU A 149 -11.35 5.86 4.73
C LEU A 149 -12.12 4.54 4.55
N ALA A 150 -13.06 4.47 3.59
CA ALA A 150 -14.01 3.35 3.49
C ALA A 150 -13.34 1.96 3.33
N LEU A 151 -12.24 1.87 2.57
CA LEU A 151 -11.53 0.60 2.34
C LEU A 151 -10.21 0.49 3.13
N LEU A 152 -10.02 1.31 4.17
CA LEU A 152 -8.76 1.41 4.90
C LEU A 152 -8.27 0.04 5.40
N ASP A 153 -9.11 -0.69 6.14
CA ASP A 153 -8.69 -1.90 6.85
C ASP A 153 -8.29 -3.02 5.88
N CYS A 154 -9.06 -3.23 4.82
CA CYS A 154 -8.76 -4.27 3.84
C CYS A 154 -7.56 -3.89 2.94
N GLN A 155 -7.35 -2.60 2.64
CA GLN A 155 -6.14 -2.13 1.96
C GLN A 155 -4.89 -2.29 2.85
N LEU A 156 -5.02 -2.07 4.16
CA LEU A 156 -3.94 -2.35 5.11
C LEU A 156 -3.59 -3.84 5.15
N ALA A 157 -4.59 -4.72 5.16
CA ALA A 157 -4.36 -6.16 5.08
C ALA A 157 -3.62 -6.56 3.78
N ALA A 158 -3.99 -5.96 2.64
CA ALA A 158 -3.30 -6.18 1.37
C ALA A 158 -1.83 -5.73 1.43
N GLN A 159 -1.55 -4.57 2.00
CA GLN A 159 -0.18 -4.11 2.20
C GLN A 159 0.61 -5.05 3.12
N GLN A 160 -0.02 -5.49 4.22
CA GLN A 160 0.62 -6.35 5.20
C GLN A 160 1.03 -7.70 4.58
N PHE A 161 0.16 -8.28 3.75
CA PHE A 161 0.50 -9.44 2.93
C PHE A 161 1.74 -9.18 2.06
N ALA A 162 1.81 -8.05 1.36
CA ALA A 162 2.98 -7.72 0.54
C ALA A 162 4.27 -7.51 1.36
N ARG A 163 4.16 -7.01 2.60
CA ARG A 163 5.29 -6.89 3.53
C ARG A 163 5.84 -8.26 3.92
N GLU A 164 4.94 -9.17 4.32
CA GLU A 164 5.29 -10.55 4.72
C GLU A 164 5.93 -11.34 3.58
N GLN A 165 5.45 -11.14 2.36
CA GLN A 165 6.01 -11.77 1.16
C GLN A 165 7.30 -11.10 0.67
N GLY A 166 7.74 -9.99 1.29
CA GLY A 166 8.85 -9.19 0.79
C GLY A 166 8.63 -8.79 -0.68
N ALA A 167 7.44 -8.32 -1.03
CA ALA A 167 7.06 -7.99 -2.40
C ALA A 167 7.33 -6.51 -2.74
N GLY A 168 7.73 -6.24 -3.99
CA GLY A 168 7.90 -4.89 -4.52
C GLY A 168 8.70 -3.95 -3.61
N VAL A 169 8.10 -2.83 -3.22
CA VAL A 169 8.71 -1.80 -2.35
C VAL A 169 9.13 -2.32 -0.97
N TRP A 170 8.65 -3.48 -0.55
CA TRP A 170 8.97 -4.10 0.74
C TRP A 170 10.20 -5.01 0.68
N ARG A 171 10.75 -5.31 -0.50
CA ARG A 171 12.01 -6.08 -0.66
C ARG A 171 13.19 -5.39 0.02
N GLN A 172 13.29 -4.09 -0.18
CA GLN A 172 14.33 -3.22 0.35
C GLN A 172 13.69 -1.88 0.67
N PRO A 173 13.04 -1.75 1.85
CA PRO A 173 12.31 -0.54 2.19
C PRO A 173 13.26 0.64 2.30
N VAL A 174 12.97 1.71 1.55
CA VAL A 174 13.74 2.96 1.61
C VAL A 174 13.25 3.78 2.80
N LEU A 175 13.90 3.59 3.94
CA LEU A 175 13.66 4.37 5.17
C LEU A 175 14.71 5.48 5.28
N GLN A 176 14.26 6.72 5.48
CA GLN A 176 15.15 7.87 5.55
C GLN A 176 15.15 8.47 6.95
N ALA A 177 16.33 8.82 7.46
CA ALA A 177 16.44 9.67 8.64
C ALA A 177 16.03 11.11 8.29
N PRO A 178 15.45 11.88 9.24
CA PRO A 178 15.12 13.29 9.03
C PRO A 178 16.27 14.13 8.48
N GLU A 179 17.51 13.83 8.89
CA GLU A 179 18.73 14.53 8.53
C GLU A 179 19.16 14.30 7.07
N GLU A 180 18.72 13.20 6.46
CA GLU A 180 19.04 12.80 5.07
C GLU A 180 18.10 13.44 4.05
N LEU A 181 17.06 14.15 4.50
CA LEU A 181 16.08 14.77 3.63
C LEU A 181 16.69 15.98 2.90
N THR A 182 16.70 15.90 1.57
CA THR A 182 17.19 16.97 0.67
C THR A 182 16.06 17.68 -0.07
N ARG A 183 14.91 17.02 -0.25
CA ARG A 183 13.72 17.53 -0.94
C ARG A 183 12.44 16.92 -0.35
N GLY A 184 11.33 17.66 -0.50
CA GLY A 184 10.01 17.18 -0.11
C GLY A 184 9.47 16.05 -1.00
N GLY A 185 8.21 15.65 -0.76
CA GLY A 185 7.55 14.53 -1.44
C GLY A 185 7.18 13.40 -0.48
N PHE A 186 6.64 12.30 -1.02
CA PHE A 186 6.27 11.14 -0.21
C PHE A 186 7.52 10.43 0.34
N ARG A 187 7.55 10.13 1.63
CA ARG A 187 8.70 9.54 2.33
C ARG A 187 8.26 8.54 3.38
N GLN A 188 9.11 7.56 3.65
CA GLN A 188 9.09 6.79 4.90
C GLN A 188 10.22 7.30 5.79
N ILE A 189 9.88 7.98 6.87
CA ILE A 189 10.83 8.53 7.83
C ILE A 189 11.00 7.55 8.98
N LYS A 190 12.24 7.12 9.22
CA LYS A 190 12.63 6.39 10.45
C LYS A 190 13.30 7.36 11.40
N ALA A 191 12.73 7.55 12.59
CA ALA A 191 13.29 8.47 13.58
C ALA A 191 12.89 8.11 15.02
N ARG A 192 13.68 8.58 15.99
CA ARG A 192 13.27 8.59 17.40
C ARG A 192 12.44 9.83 17.69
N VAL A 193 11.27 9.65 18.31
CA VAL A 193 10.46 10.79 18.75
C VAL A 193 11.10 11.40 19.99
N ARG A 194 11.50 12.67 19.90
CA ARG A 194 12.19 13.39 20.97
C ARG A 194 11.22 14.07 21.93
N LYS A 195 10.14 14.62 21.39
CA LYS A 195 9.15 15.39 22.13
C LYS A 195 7.80 15.30 21.43
N VAL A 196 6.74 15.27 22.22
CA VAL A 196 5.36 15.34 21.76
C VAL A 196 4.73 16.58 22.40
N GLN A 197 4.00 17.37 21.62
CA GLN A 197 3.19 18.48 22.10
C GLN A 197 1.77 18.33 21.54
N VAL A 198 0.76 18.25 22.40
CA VAL A 198 -0.64 18.10 22.01
C VAL A 198 -1.45 19.28 22.55
N ASN A 199 -2.25 19.92 21.71
CA ASN A 199 -3.20 20.95 22.11
C ASN A 199 -4.49 20.86 21.25
N ALA A 200 -5.41 21.81 21.43
CA ALA A 200 -6.67 21.83 20.68
C ALA A 200 -6.50 22.00 19.16
N GLN A 201 -5.39 22.60 18.70
CA GLN A 201 -5.11 22.81 17.27
C GLN A 201 -4.45 21.60 16.60
N GLY A 202 -3.97 20.62 17.38
CA GLY A 202 -3.33 19.42 16.88
C GLY A 202 -2.16 18.93 17.74
N ALA A 203 -1.37 18.02 17.18
CA ALA A 203 -0.17 17.48 17.79
C ALA A 203 1.08 17.70 16.93
N TRP A 204 2.22 17.85 17.61
CA TRP A 204 3.55 17.99 17.03
C TRP A 204 4.49 16.96 17.65
N LEU A 205 5.09 16.11 16.82
CA LEU A 205 6.10 15.14 17.26
C LEU A 205 7.45 15.52 16.66
N GLU A 206 8.40 15.90 17.51
CA GLU A 206 9.73 16.33 17.09
C GLU A 206 10.63 15.14 16.82
N LEU A 207 11.26 15.11 15.63
CA LEU A 207 12.09 14.01 15.15
C LEU A 207 13.55 14.44 14.91
N GLY A 208 13.96 15.64 15.32
CA GLY A 208 15.24 16.24 14.95
C GLY A 208 15.07 17.22 13.80
N ALA A 209 15.67 16.94 12.63
CA ALA A 209 15.55 17.82 11.47
C ALA A 209 14.12 17.88 10.87
N ALA A 210 13.24 16.97 11.27
CA ALA A 210 11.83 16.90 10.87
C ALA A 210 10.87 17.01 12.07
N VAL A 211 9.62 17.35 11.79
CA VAL A 211 8.50 17.29 12.72
C VAL A 211 7.30 16.64 12.05
N ILE A 212 6.58 15.78 12.78
CA ILE A 212 5.25 15.33 12.37
C ILE A 212 4.22 16.32 12.90
N ARG A 213 3.29 16.71 12.02
CA ARG A 213 2.11 17.49 12.36
C ARG A 213 0.86 16.64 12.16
N ILE A 214 0.04 16.56 13.19
CA ILE A 214 -1.33 16.04 13.14
C ILE A 214 -2.25 17.22 13.44
N ASP A 215 -3.12 17.61 12.51
CA ASP A 215 -4.06 18.70 12.78
C ASP A 215 -5.17 18.27 13.75
N GLY A 216 -5.88 19.24 14.34
CA GLY A 216 -6.92 18.95 15.34
C GLY A 216 -8.08 18.08 14.83
N GLN A 217 -8.38 18.08 13.53
CA GLN A 217 -9.40 17.20 12.96
C GLN A 217 -8.88 15.77 12.84
N ALA A 218 -7.67 15.59 12.30
CA ALA A 218 -7.00 14.30 12.23
C ALA A 218 -6.76 13.73 13.63
N LEU A 219 -6.43 14.56 14.62
CA LEU A 219 -6.19 14.17 16.01
C LEU A 219 -7.36 13.40 16.63
N LYS A 220 -8.60 13.61 16.17
CA LYS A 220 -9.79 12.85 16.62
C LYS A 220 -9.70 11.36 16.31
N SER A 221 -8.94 10.97 15.29
CA SER A 221 -8.67 9.56 14.95
C SER A 221 -7.53 8.94 15.76
N PHE A 222 -6.73 9.76 16.45
CA PHE A 222 -5.66 9.28 17.34
C PHE A 222 -6.19 9.18 18.76
N LYS A 223 -5.88 8.09 19.46
CA LYS A 223 -6.16 8.01 20.90
C LYS A 223 -5.26 9.03 21.60
N ARG A 224 -5.82 10.06 22.23
CA ARG A 224 -5.05 11.24 22.69
C ARG A 224 -3.85 10.91 23.57
N GLY A 225 -3.93 9.90 24.45
CA GLY A 225 -2.79 9.44 25.28
C GLY A 225 -1.80 8.51 24.59
N SER A 226 -2.11 8.00 23.40
CA SER A 226 -1.18 7.15 22.63
C SER A 226 -0.09 7.96 21.92
N LEU A 227 -0.23 9.28 21.84
CA LEU A 227 0.76 10.12 21.17
C LEU A 227 1.98 10.36 22.05
N GLU A 228 1.77 10.62 23.33
CA GLU A 228 2.84 10.80 24.32
C GLU A 228 3.64 9.50 24.51
N ASP A 229 3.02 8.33 24.33
CA ASP A 229 3.69 7.03 24.37
C ASP A 229 4.79 6.88 23.31
N TYR A 230 4.77 7.68 22.25
CA TYR A 230 5.84 7.67 21.25
C TYR A 230 7.14 8.30 21.78
N VAL A 231 7.12 9.14 22.82
CA VAL A 231 8.34 9.80 23.31
C VAL A 231 9.42 8.76 23.65
N GLY A 232 10.61 8.96 23.09
CA GLY A 232 11.74 8.06 23.24
C GLY A 232 11.69 6.81 22.36
N ARG A 233 10.58 6.49 21.69
CA ARG A 233 10.47 5.33 20.79
C ARG A 233 11.00 5.63 19.39
N GLU A 234 11.53 4.61 18.72
CA GLU A 234 11.76 4.66 17.28
C GLU A 234 10.48 4.34 16.53
N VAL A 235 10.16 5.18 15.55
CA VAL A 235 8.97 5.09 14.72
C VAL A 235 9.34 5.07 13.24
N ILE A 236 8.48 4.45 12.44
CA ILE A 236 8.41 4.63 11.00
C ILE A 236 7.13 5.42 10.73
N ALA A 237 7.27 6.60 10.14
CA ALA A 237 6.14 7.43 9.72
C ALA A 237 6.19 7.63 8.21
N ARG A 238 5.05 7.49 7.53
CA ARG A 238 4.95 7.64 6.07
C ARG A 238 4.01 8.77 5.68
N GLY A 239 4.34 9.49 4.61
CA GLY A 239 3.50 10.57 4.07
C GLY A 239 4.30 11.65 3.35
N TRP A 240 3.67 12.78 3.08
CA TRP A 240 4.29 13.87 2.34
C TRP A 240 5.07 14.82 3.25
N VAL A 241 6.37 14.90 2.97
CA VAL A 241 7.29 15.86 3.56
C VAL A 241 7.25 17.18 2.80
N VAL A 242 7.12 18.27 3.55
CA VAL A 242 7.16 19.64 3.05
C VAL A 242 8.40 20.35 3.60
N ASP A 243 9.12 21.06 2.73
CA ASP A 243 10.18 21.99 3.13
C ASP A 243 9.56 23.30 3.66
N ARG A 244 9.79 23.63 4.93
CA ARG A 244 9.33 24.90 5.52
C ARG A 244 10.28 26.06 5.24
N ALA A 245 11.54 25.80 4.90
CA ALA A 245 12.53 26.82 4.58
C ALA A 245 12.28 27.46 3.21
N SER A 246 11.87 26.65 2.22
CA SER A 246 11.54 27.16 0.87
C SER A 246 10.37 28.16 0.84
N ARG A 247 9.53 28.19 1.89
CA ARG A 247 8.42 29.14 2.03
C ARG A 247 8.74 30.38 2.85
N GLY A 248 10.02 30.62 3.19
CA GLY A 248 10.44 31.77 4.01
C GLY A 248 9.92 31.75 5.45
N ARG A 249 9.42 30.59 5.94
CA ARG A 249 8.74 30.44 7.24
C ARG A 249 9.55 29.67 8.27
N ASN A 250 10.84 29.39 8.01
CA ASN A 250 11.65 28.65 8.97
C ASN A 250 12.08 29.59 10.10
N LYS A 251 11.32 29.59 11.19
CA LYS A 251 11.71 30.28 12.43
C LYS A 251 12.91 29.54 13.05
N VAL A 252 13.88 30.29 13.55
CA VAL A 252 15.05 29.76 14.27
C VAL A 252 14.58 28.78 15.35
N GLY A 253 15.21 27.62 15.43
CA GLY A 253 14.86 26.56 16.38
C GLY A 253 13.68 25.64 15.98
N ARG A 254 13.08 25.81 14.79
CA ARG A 254 12.07 24.87 14.27
C ARG A 254 12.67 23.93 13.23
N ALA A 255 12.20 22.68 13.22
CA ALA A 255 12.58 21.68 12.21
C ALA A 255 12.33 22.18 10.77
N ARG A 256 13.25 21.96 9.84
CA ARG A 256 13.05 22.38 8.45
C ARG A 256 11.93 21.58 7.79
N TRP A 257 11.94 20.28 8.01
CA TRP A 257 11.03 19.33 7.35
C TRP A 257 9.77 19.13 8.18
N MET A 258 8.63 19.07 7.51
CA MET A 258 7.35 18.79 8.15
C MET A 258 6.62 17.68 7.41
N LEU A 259 6.31 16.60 8.12
CA LEU A 259 5.47 15.50 7.67
C LEU A 259 4.05 15.71 8.21
N ILE A 260 3.04 15.59 7.36
CA ILE A 260 1.62 15.69 7.80
C ILE A 260 1.04 14.28 7.88
N LEU A 261 0.50 13.91 9.03
CA LEU A 261 -0.22 12.65 9.22
C LEU A 261 -1.71 12.92 9.43
N THR A 262 -2.53 12.19 8.68
CA THR A 262 -3.99 12.34 8.69
C THR A 262 -4.71 11.17 9.38
N HIS A 263 -3.98 10.11 9.74
CA HIS A 263 -4.53 8.91 10.37
C HIS A 263 -3.44 8.13 11.14
N PRO A 264 -3.75 7.43 12.25
CA PRO A 264 -2.78 6.65 13.03
C PRO A 264 -2.06 5.55 12.26
N THR A 265 -2.67 5.00 11.21
CA THR A 265 -2.06 3.92 10.39
C THR A 265 -0.85 4.38 9.57
N MET A 266 -0.56 5.69 9.57
CA MET A 266 0.58 6.28 8.88
C MET A 266 1.83 6.41 9.77
N ILE A 267 1.75 5.98 11.04
CA ILE A 267 2.88 5.91 11.97
C ILE A 267 2.84 4.58 12.75
N GLU A 268 3.98 3.91 12.82
CA GLU A 268 4.13 2.65 13.55
C GLU A 268 5.43 2.65 14.37
N THR A 269 5.45 1.93 15.49
CA THR A 269 6.68 1.74 16.28
C THR A 269 7.56 0.68 15.63
N LEU A 270 8.89 0.82 15.69
CA LEU A 270 9.78 -0.20 15.12
C LEU A 270 9.62 -1.58 15.79
N SER A 271 9.24 -1.60 17.07
CA SER A 271 8.92 -2.83 17.82
C SER A 271 7.69 -3.55 17.27
N SER A 272 6.67 -2.83 16.78
CA SER A 272 5.48 -3.43 16.16
C SER A 272 5.74 -3.96 14.75
N VAL A 273 6.84 -3.54 14.10
CA VAL A 273 7.24 -4.04 12.77
C VAL A 273 7.88 -5.43 12.84
N LYS A 274 8.47 -5.80 13.99
CA LYS A 274 9.11 -7.11 14.18
C LYS A 274 8.16 -8.24 14.55
N THR A 275 6.94 -7.94 15.01
CA THR A 275 5.94 -8.97 15.39
C THR A 275 5.32 -9.67 14.18
N THR A 276 5.85 -9.45 12.97
CA THR A 276 5.34 -10.03 11.73
C THR A 276 6.45 -10.57 10.83
N LEU A 277 7.59 -10.93 11.43
CA LEU A 277 8.69 -11.68 10.80
C LEU A 277 8.74 -13.10 11.35
#